data_AF-A0A9P5UYN3-F1
#
_entry.id   AF-A0A9P5UYN3-F1
#
_cell.length_a   1.000
_cell.length_b   1.000
_cell.length_c   1.000
_cell.angle_alpha   90.00
_cell.angle_beta   90.00
_cell.angle_gamma   90.00
#
_symmetry.space_group_name_H-M   'P 1'
#
loop_
_entity.id
_entity.type
_entity.pdbx_description
1 polymer ?
#
loop_
_entity_poly.entity_id
_entity_poly.type
_entity_poly.pdbx_seq_one_letter_code
_entity_poly.pdbx_strand_id
1 'polypeptide(L)'
;MSTSLPVYTNPCLVPSRIPAAFYLAGVSDQSSGRLLTHSIDLSNINNPIVTPLVSVQHEKWNNAAPKHCSPFLGDQASNANSPFHFQQFSNNDPYDANIFPNNTIETPSAFRNTAFISAKNYVIVGASGHMSLALAFVNTPVGTNWVGVSLDAASAENNLVRSQIGNDPTASPMLSIGTYTASATFPTSGRAIVFDQDGRGYIYAVTGVDTSEIVNATEVIRLAAPQPVHRNEISVTSKAFAVNLGEAAYIFDQSLNGSLALYTINPNVSPVLQNVPMAGTIPSFAQFMTAAASNSQIALYSVENGSSRISIFDVASRAWTGSTPITSGNANLPPSTNGEASSPSDSPLGAIIGGVAAGVVVLALVAFFFVRHHRRRYKKADVVEAAPQTIVYHDHEIPKLAGNYVVQQPEPHQVAYAFPQDVYTMSPPPPQSQQQYYSTLIDPNTAYTASLQAPTNTNPAIYQVQPVVGMSADPYLQPYTYALPTVVPPHPSPIFQAQVAQAHDVTVMSGSALTLHDTAPKVRGSSQVTLVSMTGSPKSLKSAPRNPQMNE
;
A
#
# COMPACT_ATOMS: atom_id res chain seq x y z
N MET A 1 11.13 -33.24 7.89
CA MET A 1 9.65 -33.24 7.89
C MET A 1 9.24 -31.89 7.33
N SER A 2 8.37 -31.82 6.33
CA SER A 2 7.83 -30.54 5.85
C SER A 2 6.95 -29.95 6.96
N THR A 3 7.20 -28.70 7.33
CA THR A 3 6.27 -27.99 8.24
C THR A 3 5.07 -27.53 7.43
N SER A 4 3.88 -27.61 8.00
CA SER A 4 2.69 -27.05 7.36
C SER A 4 2.80 -25.53 7.28
N LEU A 5 2.19 -24.96 6.25
CA LEU A 5 2.08 -23.51 6.12
C LEU A 5 1.34 -22.94 7.37
N PRO A 6 1.88 -21.90 8.04
CA PRO A 6 1.25 -21.35 9.22
C PRO A 6 0.01 -20.53 8.87
N VAL A 7 -0.94 -20.50 9.80
CA VAL A 7 -2.17 -19.72 9.70
C VAL A 7 -2.01 -18.45 10.53
N TYR A 8 -2.22 -17.30 9.90
CA TYR A 8 -2.16 -15.99 10.57
C TYR A 8 -3.42 -15.17 10.28
N THR A 9 -3.87 -14.41 11.26
CA THR A 9 -4.79 -13.30 11.05
C THR A 9 -4.01 -12.06 10.59
N ASN A 10 -4.43 -11.49 9.46
CA ASN A 10 -3.78 -10.34 8.81
C ASN A 10 -2.26 -10.52 8.57
N PRO A 11 -1.81 -11.58 7.87
CA PRO A 11 -0.40 -11.73 7.55
C PRO A 11 0.06 -10.68 6.54
N CYS A 12 1.37 -10.52 6.43
CA CYS A 12 1.99 -9.89 5.28
C CYS A 12 2.88 -10.93 4.57
N LEU A 13 3.02 -10.77 3.25
CA LEU A 13 3.91 -11.58 2.43
C LEU A 13 4.87 -10.63 1.71
N VAL A 14 6.14 -11.02 1.58
CA VAL A 14 7.17 -10.22 0.92
C VAL A 14 8.09 -11.14 0.10
N PRO A 15 8.54 -10.76 -1.10
CA PRO A 15 9.45 -11.61 -1.87
C PRO A 15 10.81 -11.68 -1.17
N SER A 16 11.45 -12.86 -1.23
CA SER A 16 12.85 -13.01 -0.88
C SER A 16 13.74 -12.70 -2.09
N ARG A 17 15.06 -12.69 -1.89
CA ARG A 17 16.04 -12.59 -2.97
C ARG A 17 16.17 -13.87 -3.80
N ILE A 18 15.79 -15.01 -3.21
CA ILE A 18 15.85 -16.29 -3.88
C ILE A 18 14.60 -16.38 -4.78
N PRO A 19 14.76 -16.63 -6.09
CA PRO A 19 13.63 -16.79 -6.99
C PRO A 19 12.64 -17.83 -6.46
N ALA A 20 11.35 -17.52 -6.53
CA ALA A 20 10.25 -18.33 -6.02
C ALA A 20 10.24 -18.55 -4.49
N ALA A 21 11.06 -17.85 -3.71
CA ALA A 21 10.97 -17.88 -2.25
C ALA A 21 10.43 -16.57 -1.68
N PHE A 22 9.64 -16.68 -0.63
CA PHE A 22 8.92 -15.57 0.02
C PHE A 22 9.08 -15.65 1.53
N TYR A 23 8.99 -14.51 2.21
CA TYR A 23 8.80 -14.47 3.65
C TYR A 23 7.34 -14.20 3.98
N LEU A 24 6.77 -15.04 4.85
CA LEU A 24 5.46 -14.85 5.43
C LEU A 24 5.62 -14.50 6.90
N ALA A 25 5.15 -13.31 7.28
CA ALA A 25 5.20 -12.85 8.66
C ALA A 25 3.80 -12.57 9.20
N GLY A 26 3.62 -12.90 10.48
CA GLY A 26 2.36 -12.73 11.19
C GLY A 26 2.54 -12.86 12.69
N VAL A 27 1.50 -12.54 13.45
CA VAL A 27 1.52 -12.69 14.91
C VAL A 27 0.67 -13.89 15.28
N SER A 28 1.20 -14.79 16.10
CA SER A 28 0.55 -16.05 16.46
C SER A 28 -0.73 -15.82 17.28
N ASP A 29 -1.82 -16.50 16.90
CA ASP A 29 -3.06 -16.50 17.68
C ASP A 29 -2.93 -17.23 19.02
N GLN A 30 -2.01 -18.21 19.10
CA GLN A 30 -1.79 -19.02 20.30
C GLN A 30 -0.96 -18.30 21.36
N SER A 31 -0.21 -17.27 20.96
CA SER A 31 0.68 -16.52 21.84
C SER A 31 0.60 -15.04 21.47
N SER A 32 -0.34 -14.34 22.10
CA SER A 32 -0.48 -12.88 21.97
C SER A 32 0.88 -12.23 22.14
N GLY A 33 1.28 -11.36 21.21
CA GLY A 33 2.59 -10.70 21.22
C GLY A 33 3.72 -11.47 20.52
N ARG A 34 3.49 -12.66 19.97
CA ARG A 34 4.56 -13.42 19.28
C ARG A 34 4.57 -13.19 17.78
N LEU A 35 5.50 -12.38 17.30
CA LEU A 35 5.78 -12.24 15.87
C LEU A 35 6.58 -13.45 15.37
N LEU A 36 6.07 -14.09 14.33
CA LEU A 36 6.65 -15.26 13.68
C LEU A 36 6.87 -14.96 12.19
N THR A 37 8.04 -15.33 11.68
CA THR A 37 8.37 -15.23 10.25
C THR A 37 8.81 -16.58 9.75
N HIS A 38 8.32 -16.98 8.57
CA HIS A 38 8.72 -18.21 7.89
C HIS A 38 9.24 -17.86 6.50
N SER A 39 10.30 -18.54 6.08
CA SER A 39 10.70 -18.61 4.67
C SER A 39 9.90 -19.71 3.99
N ILE A 40 9.40 -19.42 2.80
CA ILE A 40 8.56 -20.32 2.00
C ILE A 40 9.17 -20.41 0.61
N ASP A 41 9.74 -21.57 0.29
CA ASP A 41 10.26 -21.89 -1.04
C ASP A 41 9.16 -22.55 -1.88
N LEU A 42 8.80 -21.89 -2.99
CA LEU A 42 7.78 -22.31 -3.95
C LEU A 42 8.37 -22.86 -5.25
N SER A 43 9.65 -23.25 -5.28
CA SER A 43 10.27 -23.95 -6.41
C SER A 43 9.47 -25.18 -6.85
N ASN A 44 8.78 -25.81 -5.91
CA ASN A 44 7.68 -26.75 -6.17
C ASN A 44 6.41 -26.31 -5.44
N ILE A 45 5.52 -25.60 -6.13
CA ILE A 45 4.27 -25.09 -5.57
C ILE A 45 3.34 -26.17 -5.00
N ASN A 46 3.45 -27.42 -5.47
CA ASN A 46 2.63 -28.54 -4.97
C ASN A 46 3.20 -29.15 -3.67
N ASN A 47 4.44 -28.80 -3.31
CA ASN A 47 5.09 -29.24 -2.08
C ASN A 47 6.05 -28.15 -1.56
N PRO A 48 5.50 -27.00 -1.11
CA PRO A 48 6.33 -25.88 -0.69
C PRO A 48 7.14 -26.24 0.55
N ILE A 49 8.38 -25.75 0.61
CA ILE A 49 9.25 -25.95 1.77
C ILE A 49 9.08 -24.74 2.69
N VAL A 50 8.49 -24.97 3.86
CA VAL A 50 8.29 -23.95 4.88
C VAL A 50 9.35 -24.13 5.98
N THR A 51 10.09 -23.06 6.26
CA THR A 51 11.18 -23.03 7.24
C THR A 51 10.95 -21.86 8.20
N PRO A 52 10.78 -22.11 9.51
CA PRO A 52 10.75 -21.03 10.51
C PRO A 52 12.04 -20.21 10.43
N LEU A 53 11.91 -18.89 10.35
CA LEU A 53 13.03 -17.95 10.24
C LEU A 53 13.33 -17.33 11.61
N VAL A 54 12.38 -16.57 12.14
CA VAL A 54 12.53 -15.86 13.42
C VAL A 54 11.23 -15.88 14.22
N SER A 55 11.37 -15.83 15.54
CA SER A 55 10.26 -15.84 16.50
C SER A 55 10.61 -14.92 17.68
N VAL A 56 9.89 -13.82 17.84
CA VAL A 56 10.11 -12.90 18.96
C VAL A 56 8.80 -12.57 19.68
N GLN A 57 8.85 -12.67 21.00
CA GLN A 57 7.77 -12.29 21.90
C GLN A 57 7.95 -10.83 22.30
N HIS A 58 6.96 -9.99 22.02
CA HIS A 58 6.91 -8.60 22.45
C HIS A 58 5.46 -8.13 22.60
N GLU A 59 5.14 -7.46 23.70
CA GLU A 59 3.75 -7.02 24.03
C GLU A 59 3.12 -6.06 23.01
N LYS A 60 3.92 -5.49 22.10
CA LYS A 60 3.46 -4.54 21.08
C LYS A 60 2.84 -5.23 19.86
N TRP A 61 3.14 -6.51 19.66
CA TRP A 61 2.62 -7.25 18.52
C TRP A 61 1.20 -7.75 18.76
N ASN A 62 0.32 -7.51 17.79
CA ASN A 62 -1.10 -7.80 17.86
C ASN A 62 -1.52 -8.64 16.64
N ASN A 63 -2.12 -9.80 16.89
CA ASN A 63 -2.62 -10.70 15.84
C ASN A 63 -3.76 -10.07 15.02
N ALA A 64 -4.66 -9.32 15.66
CA ALA A 64 -5.80 -8.68 15.01
C ALA A 64 -5.42 -7.42 14.22
N ALA A 65 -4.25 -6.83 14.46
CA ALA A 65 -3.82 -5.63 13.75
C ALA A 65 -3.48 -5.92 12.27
N PRO A 66 -3.87 -5.05 11.32
CA PRO A 66 -3.41 -5.14 9.93
C PRO A 66 -1.88 -5.04 9.84
N LYS A 67 -1.29 -5.68 8.84
CA LYS A 67 0.17 -5.74 8.64
C LYS A 67 0.51 -5.44 7.19
N HIS A 68 1.68 -4.84 6.97
CA HIS A 68 2.26 -4.62 5.65
C HIS A 68 3.74 -5.00 5.71
N CYS A 69 4.24 -5.61 4.65
CA CYS A 69 5.65 -5.92 4.51
C CYS A 69 6.17 -5.49 3.15
N SER A 70 7.38 -4.96 3.13
CA SER A 70 8.01 -4.45 1.91
C SER A 70 9.51 -4.78 1.89
N PRO A 71 10.05 -5.18 0.74
CA PRO A 71 11.49 -5.38 0.60
C PRO A 71 12.19 -4.03 0.39
N PHE A 72 13.43 -3.91 0.87
CA PHE A 72 14.29 -2.77 0.53
C PHE A 72 14.93 -2.96 -0.85
N LEU A 73 14.17 -2.70 -1.93
CA LEU A 73 14.62 -2.97 -3.31
C LEU A 73 15.91 -2.25 -3.70
N GLY A 74 16.26 -1.13 -3.08
CA GLY A 74 17.53 -0.44 -3.33
C GLY A 74 18.76 -1.15 -2.72
N ASP A 75 18.58 -1.90 -1.63
CA ASP A 75 19.65 -2.64 -0.93
C ASP A 75 19.79 -4.07 -1.50
N GLN A 76 18.77 -4.52 -2.25
CA GLN A 76 18.62 -5.87 -2.80
C GLN A 76 19.73 -6.34 -3.74
N ALA A 77 20.52 -5.44 -4.34
CA ALA A 77 21.55 -5.84 -5.29
C ALA A 77 22.86 -6.34 -4.63
N SER A 78 23.19 -5.93 -3.41
CA SER A 78 24.55 -6.10 -2.86
C SER A 78 24.64 -6.96 -1.59
N ASN A 79 23.58 -7.06 -0.79
CA ASN A 79 23.65 -7.63 0.56
C ASN A 79 22.76 -8.87 0.80
N ALA A 80 23.25 -10.11 0.70
CA ALA A 80 22.41 -11.31 0.91
C ALA A 80 21.56 -11.30 2.22
N ASN A 81 21.95 -10.49 3.21
CA ASN A 81 21.22 -10.24 4.45
C ASN A 81 20.42 -8.92 4.47
N SER A 82 19.95 -8.38 3.34
CA SER A 82 18.97 -7.27 3.33
C SER A 82 17.79 -7.66 4.21
N PRO A 83 17.38 -6.77 5.12
CA PRO A 83 16.11 -6.98 5.78
C PRO A 83 14.94 -6.77 4.82
N PHE A 84 13.76 -7.08 5.32
CA PHE A 84 12.51 -6.50 4.86
C PHE A 84 11.85 -5.74 6.00
N HIS A 85 11.08 -4.72 5.65
CA HIS A 85 10.32 -3.92 6.61
C HIS A 85 9.04 -4.64 6.99
N PHE A 86 8.74 -4.69 8.29
CA PHE A 86 7.46 -5.14 8.83
C PHE A 86 6.76 -3.97 9.51
N GLN A 87 5.53 -3.67 9.10
CA GLN A 87 4.70 -2.61 9.66
C GLN A 87 3.39 -3.19 10.22
N GLN A 88 3.12 -2.95 11.50
CA GLN A 88 1.81 -3.16 12.12
C GLN A 88 1.05 -1.84 12.21
N PHE A 89 -0.22 -1.87 11.83
CA PHE A 89 -1.11 -0.71 11.82
C PHE A 89 -1.99 -0.68 13.07
N SER A 90 -2.19 0.52 13.62
CA SER A 90 -2.98 0.74 14.83
C SER A 90 -3.44 2.18 14.87
N ASN A 91 -4.61 2.42 15.46
CA ASN A 91 -5.16 3.76 15.61
C ASN A 91 -4.39 4.64 16.60
N ASN A 92 -3.59 4.03 17.49
CA ASN A 92 -2.87 4.74 18.55
C ASN A 92 -1.37 4.71 18.30
N ASP A 93 -0.79 3.51 18.24
CA ASP A 93 0.66 3.31 18.14
C ASP A 93 0.96 2.28 17.04
N PRO A 94 1.29 2.70 15.81
CA PRO A 94 1.81 1.79 14.80
C PRO A 94 3.23 1.37 15.20
N TYR A 95 3.53 0.09 15.04
CA TYR A 95 4.84 -0.47 15.36
C TYR A 95 5.49 -1.05 14.12
N ASP A 96 6.79 -0.88 14.00
CA ASP A 96 7.58 -1.41 12.91
C ASP A 96 8.87 -2.07 13.38
N ALA A 97 9.46 -2.90 12.52
CA ALA A 97 10.77 -3.52 12.73
C ALA A 97 11.33 -3.98 11.39
N ASN A 98 12.65 -3.94 11.24
CA ASN A 98 13.31 -4.69 10.17
C ASN A 98 13.50 -6.16 10.59
N ILE A 99 13.23 -7.08 9.66
CA ILE A 99 13.43 -8.52 9.85
C ILE A 99 14.53 -8.96 8.90
N PHE A 100 15.58 -9.57 9.45
CA PHE A 100 16.76 -9.97 8.70
C PHE A 100 16.74 -11.48 8.37
N PRO A 101 17.18 -11.88 7.17
CA PRO A 101 17.32 -13.29 6.76
C PRO A 101 18.25 -14.13 7.65
N ASN A 102 19.16 -13.51 8.41
CA ASN A 102 20.03 -14.18 9.38
C ASN A 102 19.33 -14.53 10.71
N ASN A 103 17.99 -14.56 10.73
CA ASN A 103 17.15 -14.88 11.89
C ASN A 103 17.14 -13.84 13.01
N THR A 104 17.53 -12.59 12.74
CA THR A 104 17.38 -11.48 13.69
C THR A 104 16.21 -10.56 13.34
N ILE A 105 15.65 -9.92 14.34
CA ILE A 105 14.61 -8.89 14.20
C ILE A 105 14.95 -7.74 15.13
N GLU A 106 14.70 -6.52 14.67
CA GLU A 106 14.88 -5.33 15.50
C GLU A 106 13.87 -5.27 16.65
N THR A 107 14.21 -4.48 17.67
CA THR A 107 13.23 -4.12 18.69
C THR A 107 12.13 -3.29 18.02
N PRO A 108 10.84 -3.51 18.34
CA PRO A 108 9.76 -2.76 17.71
C PRO A 108 9.92 -1.26 17.95
N SER A 109 9.99 -0.48 16.90
CA SER A 109 9.97 0.98 16.93
C SER A 109 8.56 1.50 16.66
N ALA A 110 8.29 2.76 16.98
CA ALA A 110 6.99 3.39 16.76
C ALA A 110 7.17 4.79 16.15
N PHE A 111 6.29 5.11 15.21
CA PHE A 111 6.21 6.46 14.66
C PHE A 111 5.53 7.39 15.65
N ARG A 112 6.32 8.16 16.40
CA ARG A 112 5.78 9.08 17.40
C ARG A 112 4.81 10.07 16.76
N ASN A 113 3.67 10.29 17.41
CA ASN A 113 2.62 11.23 17.01
C ASN A 113 1.98 10.94 15.63
N THR A 114 2.18 9.74 15.09
CA THR A 114 1.66 9.34 13.79
C THR A 114 0.98 7.98 13.93
N ALA A 115 -0.30 7.90 13.59
CA ALA A 115 -1.01 6.63 13.55
C ALA A 115 -1.48 6.30 12.13
N PHE A 116 -0.94 5.21 11.57
CA PHE A 116 -1.33 4.69 10.28
C PHE A 116 -2.60 3.85 10.43
N ILE A 117 -3.65 4.24 9.71
CA ILE A 117 -4.99 3.66 9.90
C ILE A 117 -5.14 2.31 9.20
N SER A 118 -4.51 2.14 8.04
CA SER A 118 -4.78 1.00 7.16
C SER A 118 -3.57 0.62 6.33
N ALA A 119 -3.27 -0.68 6.28
CA ALA A 119 -2.29 -1.25 5.36
C ALA A 119 -2.65 -0.99 3.88
N LYS A 120 -3.95 -0.78 3.56
CA LYS A 120 -4.40 -0.45 2.19
C LYS A 120 -4.05 0.97 1.77
N ASN A 121 -3.74 1.85 2.73
CA ASN A 121 -3.43 3.25 2.50
C ASN A 121 -1.97 3.57 2.89
N TYR A 122 -1.09 2.57 2.80
CA TYR A 122 0.34 2.66 3.07
C TYR A 122 1.09 1.97 1.93
N VAL A 123 1.84 2.73 1.12
CA VAL A 123 2.43 2.20 -0.11
C VAL A 123 3.84 2.68 -0.35
N ILE A 124 4.70 1.76 -0.80
CA ILE A 124 6.06 2.09 -1.21
C ILE A 124 6.02 2.72 -2.60
N VAL A 125 6.55 3.92 -2.73
CA VAL A 125 6.52 4.78 -3.93
C VAL A 125 7.89 5.04 -4.52
N GLY A 126 8.96 4.55 -3.87
CA GLY A 126 10.33 4.68 -4.35
C GLY A 126 11.31 3.91 -3.46
N ALA A 127 12.50 3.62 -3.98
CA ALA A 127 13.59 3.05 -3.20
C ALA A 127 14.95 3.46 -3.79
N SER A 128 15.91 3.78 -2.93
CA SER A 128 17.30 4.00 -3.31
C SER A 128 18.28 3.64 -2.20
N GLY A 129 19.29 2.84 -2.54
CA GLY A 129 20.21 2.27 -1.56
C GLY A 129 19.46 1.57 -0.42
N HIS A 130 19.83 1.85 0.83
CA HIS A 130 19.17 1.31 2.02
C HIS A 130 17.79 1.94 2.31
N MET A 131 17.33 2.91 1.51
CA MET A 131 16.12 3.67 1.79
C MET A 131 14.94 3.21 0.94
N SER A 132 13.76 3.13 1.55
CA SER A 132 12.48 3.02 0.84
C SER A 132 11.58 4.20 1.21
N LEU A 133 10.90 4.77 0.22
CA LEU A 133 9.99 5.89 0.41
C LEU A 133 8.56 5.38 0.31
N ALA A 134 7.71 5.80 1.22
CA ALA A 134 6.31 5.43 1.25
C ALA A 134 5.40 6.66 1.35
N LEU A 135 4.17 6.51 0.86
CA LEU A 135 3.06 7.44 1.07
C LEU A 135 2.05 6.75 1.99
N ALA A 136 1.65 7.42 3.07
CA ALA A 136 0.78 6.86 4.08
C ALA A 136 -0.36 7.81 4.48
N PHE A 137 -1.54 7.25 4.74
CA PHE A 137 -2.68 7.98 5.30
C PHE A 137 -2.76 7.84 6.83
N VAL A 138 -2.95 8.95 7.53
CA VAL A 138 -2.89 9.04 9.00
C VAL A 138 -4.18 9.64 9.60
N ASN A 139 -4.52 9.28 10.83
CA ASN A 139 -5.69 9.82 11.56
C ASN A 139 -5.39 11.05 12.43
N THR A 140 -4.12 11.30 12.77
CA THR A 140 -3.65 12.43 13.58
C THR A 140 -2.80 13.38 12.74
N PRO A 141 -3.40 14.09 11.77
CA PRO A 141 -2.64 14.91 10.82
C PRO A 141 -2.00 16.11 11.51
N VAL A 142 -0.78 16.46 11.07
CA VAL A 142 -0.18 17.77 11.29
C VAL A 142 -0.21 18.51 9.96
N GLY A 143 -1.37 19.10 9.65
CA GLY A 143 -1.66 19.72 8.35
C GLY A 143 -2.60 18.86 7.51
N THR A 144 -2.04 17.87 6.81
CA THR A 144 -2.78 17.01 5.86
C THR A 144 -2.82 15.56 6.38
N ASN A 145 -3.81 14.78 5.93
CA ASN A 145 -3.95 13.37 6.33
C ASN A 145 -3.00 12.43 5.60
N TRP A 146 -2.17 12.97 4.71
CA TRP A 146 -1.19 12.21 3.97
C TRP A 146 0.21 12.63 4.37
N VAL A 147 1.06 11.64 4.60
CA VAL A 147 2.44 11.85 4.99
C VAL A 147 3.36 11.07 4.08
N GLY A 148 4.53 11.65 3.82
CA GLY A 148 5.67 10.92 3.31
C GLY A 148 6.36 10.19 4.44
N VAL A 149 6.74 8.94 4.21
CA VAL A 149 7.51 8.11 5.13
C VAL A 149 8.81 7.71 4.45
N SER A 150 9.91 7.79 5.18
CA SER A 150 11.19 7.25 4.76
C SER A 150 11.56 6.10 5.68
N LEU A 151 11.83 4.95 5.09
CA LEU A 151 12.23 3.73 5.77
C LEU A 151 13.72 3.47 5.53
N ASP A 152 14.43 3.07 6.58
CA ASP A 152 15.87 2.78 6.56
C ASP A 152 16.11 1.29 6.84
N ALA A 153 16.76 0.60 5.91
CA ALA A 153 17.13 -0.81 6.04
C ALA A 153 18.19 -1.06 7.13
N ALA A 154 18.92 -0.04 7.58
CA ALA A 154 19.92 -0.18 8.63
C ALA A 154 19.30 -0.19 10.04
N SER A 155 18.20 0.56 10.24
CA SER A 155 17.49 0.62 11.53
C SER A 155 16.10 1.23 11.38
N ALA A 156 15.05 0.55 11.87
CA ALA A 156 13.71 1.13 11.94
C ALA A 156 13.61 2.34 12.88
N GLU A 157 14.56 2.54 13.80
CA GLU A 157 14.63 3.75 14.64
C GLU A 157 14.95 5.02 13.83
N ASN A 158 15.57 4.86 12.66
CA ASN A 158 15.89 5.96 11.75
C ASN A 158 14.73 6.31 10.81
N ASN A 159 13.59 5.62 10.90
CA ASN A 159 12.46 5.89 10.04
C ASN A 159 11.89 7.30 10.30
N LEU A 160 11.55 8.00 9.24
CA LEU A 160 11.12 9.40 9.30
C LEU A 160 9.74 9.59 8.68
N VAL A 161 8.96 10.51 9.26
CA VAL A 161 7.67 10.94 8.73
C VAL A 161 7.70 12.45 8.51
N ARG A 162 7.12 12.89 7.39
CA ARG A 162 6.95 14.30 7.04
C ARG A 162 5.56 14.53 6.44
N SER A 163 4.89 15.59 6.87
CA SER A 163 3.54 15.92 6.41
C SER A 163 3.49 16.78 5.14
N GLN A 164 4.61 17.37 4.72
CA GLN A 164 4.65 18.07 3.44
C GLN A 164 4.90 17.07 2.32
N ILE A 165 3.97 17.01 1.36
CA ILE A 165 4.05 16.14 0.18
C ILE A 165 3.68 16.86 -1.13
N GLY A 166 3.52 18.18 -1.11
CA GLY A 166 3.07 18.96 -2.26
C GLY A 166 1.56 18.87 -2.49
N ASN A 167 1.12 18.00 -3.39
CA ASN A 167 -0.31 17.81 -3.70
C ASN A 167 -0.92 16.70 -2.83
N ASP A 168 -1.94 17.03 -2.05
CA ASP A 168 -2.63 16.04 -1.23
C ASP A 168 -3.56 15.13 -2.06
N PRO A 169 -3.50 13.80 -1.86
CA PRO A 169 -4.54 12.92 -2.34
C PRO A 169 -5.87 13.13 -1.61
N THR A 170 -6.90 12.43 -2.07
CA THR A 170 -8.24 12.43 -1.47
C THR A 170 -8.22 12.19 0.05
N ALA A 171 -9.09 12.89 0.79
CA ALA A 171 -9.22 12.74 2.24
C ALA A 171 -9.99 11.47 2.65
N SER A 172 -10.61 10.77 1.70
CA SER A 172 -11.38 9.54 1.92
C SER A 172 -10.84 8.37 1.08
N PRO A 173 -9.57 7.95 1.29
CA PRO A 173 -8.99 6.87 0.51
C PRO A 173 -9.56 5.50 0.88
N MET A 174 -9.71 4.68 -0.14
CA MET A 174 -10.12 3.28 -0.02
C MET A 174 -8.93 2.34 -0.25
N LEU A 175 -8.11 2.63 -1.26
CA LEU A 175 -6.94 1.85 -1.63
C LEU A 175 -5.89 2.80 -2.22
N SER A 176 -4.64 2.69 -1.78
CA SER A 176 -3.51 3.25 -2.50
C SER A 176 -2.60 2.14 -3.01
N ILE A 177 -1.85 2.45 -4.07
CA ILE A 177 -0.88 1.54 -4.68
C ILE A 177 0.33 2.35 -5.13
N GLY A 178 1.53 1.84 -4.88
CA GLY A 178 2.77 2.42 -5.39
C GLY A 178 3.32 1.61 -6.56
N THR A 179 3.88 2.27 -7.57
CA THR A 179 4.67 1.63 -8.63
C THR A 179 5.99 2.37 -8.75
N TYR A 180 7.11 1.66 -8.78
CA TYR A 180 8.42 2.30 -8.82
C TYR A 180 9.47 1.35 -9.36
N THR A 181 10.57 1.96 -9.82
CA THR A 181 11.81 1.26 -10.16
C THR A 181 12.85 1.69 -9.13
N ALA A 182 13.50 0.72 -8.49
CA ALA A 182 14.56 1.03 -7.54
C ALA A 182 15.71 1.75 -8.26
N SER A 183 16.27 2.77 -7.63
CA SER A 183 17.39 3.56 -8.19
C SER A 183 18.64 3.41 -7.32
N ALA A 184 19.81 3.38 -7.95
CA ALA A 184 21.07 3.42 -7.20
C ALA A 184 21.33 4.79 -6.54
N THR A 185 20.72 5.85 -7.06
CA THR A 185 20.93 7.24 -6.61
C THR A 185 19.61 7.98 -6.39
N PHE A 186 19.65 9.01 -5.55
CA PHE A 186 18.56 9.99 -5.45
C PHE A 186 18.62 11.01 -6.61
N PRO A 187 17.48 11.65 -6.95
CA PRO A 187 16.14 11.39 -6.44
C PRO A 187 15.56 10.09 -7.01
N THR A 188 14.74 9.40 -6.19
CA THR A 188 13.94 8.28 -6.71
C THR A 188 12.71 8.80 -7.42
N SER A 189 12.20 8.04 -8.38
CA SER A 189 10.94 8.34 -9.06
C SER A 189 10.01 7.13 -9.03
N GLY A 190 8.72 7.42 -8.90
CA GLY A 190 7.68 6.41 -8.91
C GLY A 190 6.32 7.06 -9.11
N ARG A 191 5.27 6.30 -8.84
CA ARG A 191 3.88 6.75 -8.91
C ARG A 191 3.13 6.27 -7.68
N ALA A 192 2.22 7.11 -7.19
CA ALA A 192 1.18 6.71 -6.25
C ALA A 192 -0.16 6.72 -6.97
N ILE A 193 -0.96 5.68 -6.81
CA ILE A 193 -2.30 5.55 -7.38
C ILE A 193 -3.25 5.47 -6.20
N VAL A 194 -4.21 6.39 -6.08
CA VAL A 194 -5.13 6.47 -4.94
C VAL A 194 -6.55 6.38 -5.45
N PHE A 195 -7.28 5.37 -4.99
CA PHE A 195 -8.71 5.21 -5.18
C PHE A 195 -9.45 5.67 -3.94
N ASP A 196 -10.46 6.52 -4.11
CA ASP A 196 -11.32 6.99 -3.02
C ASP A 196 -12.55 6.10 -2.81
N GLN A 197 -13.28 6.38 -1.73
CA GLN A 197 -14.53 5.68 -1.39
C GLN A 197 -15.68 5.95 -2.38
N ASP A 198 -15.60 7.00 -3.20
CA ASP A 198 -16.55 7.28 -4.29
C ASP A 198 -16.18 6.49 -5.57
N GLY A 199 -15.08 5.73 -5.54
CA GLY A 199 -14.54 4.95 -6.63
C GLY A 199 -13.67 5.74 -7.61
N ARG A 200 -13.45 7.04 -7.43
CA ARG A 200 -12.54 7.81 -8.30
C ARG A 200 -11.10 7.36 -8.04
N GLY A 201 -10.28 7.35 -9.09
CA GLY A 201 -8.87 7.02 -9.00
C GLY A 201 -8.00 8.15 -9.54
N TYR A 202 -6.88 8.42 -8.89
CA TYR A 202 -5.90 9.44 -9.30
C TYR A 202 -4.48 8.88 -9.23
N ILE A 203 -3.65 9.23 -10.21
CA ILE A 203 -2.23 8.90 -10.30
C ILE A 203 -1.44 10.16 -10.01
N TYR A 204 -0.47 10.06 -9.11
CA TYR A 204 0.46 11.11 -8.74
C TYR A 204 1.86 10.68 -9.14
N ALA A 205 2.58 11.52 -9.88
CA ALA A 205 4.03 11.32 -10.03
C ALA A 205 4.69 11.60 -8.68
N VAL A 206 5.61 10.73 -8.27
CA VAL A 206 6.31 10.85 -6.99
C VAL A 206 7.78 11.11 -7.28
N THR A 207 8.34 12.12 -6.62
CA THR A 207 9.78 12.37 -6.57
C THR A 207 10.25 12.28 -5.13
N GLY A 208 11.23 11.43 -4.86
CA GLY A 208 11.90 11.37 -3.56
C GLY A 208 12.86 12.54 -3.38
N VAL A 209 12.91 13.09 -2.17
CA VAL A 209 13.87 14.15 -1.81
C VAL A 209 15.23 13.53 -1.49
N ASP A 210 16.33 14.22 -1.80
CA ASP A 210 17.69 13.73 -1.61
C ASP A 210 18.00 13.45 -0.13
N THR A 211 18.58 12.28 0.17
CA THR A 211 18.91 11.83 1.53
C THR A 211 19.89 12.73 2.26
N SER A 212 20.78 13.42 1.56
CA SER A 212 21.68 14.40 2.18
C SER A 212 20.94 15.56 2.83
N GLU A 213 19.70 15.83 2.37
CA GLU A 213 18.84 16.87 2.90
C GLU A 213 17.80 16.33 3.90
N ILE A 214 17.48 15.03 3.92
CA ILE A 214 16.33 14.46 4.65
C ILE A 214 16.31 14.80 6.15
N VAL A 215 17.46 14.91 6.81
CA VAL A 215 17.54 15.26 8.23
C VAL A 215 16.89 16.62 8.50
N ASN A 216 17.04 17.58 7.58
CA ASN A 216 16.50 18.93 7.68
C ASN A 216 15.33 19.18 6.72
N ALA A 217 15.03 18.24 5.81
CA ALA A 217 13.98 18.39 4.83
C ALA A 217 12.60 18.39 5.51
N THR A 218 11.74 19.27 5.03
CA THR A 218 10.34 19.35 5.48
C THR A 218 9.45 18.31 4.78
N GLU A 219 9.94 17.73 3.69
CA GLU A 219 9.31 16.68 2.87
C GLU A 219 10.30 15.53 2.62
N VAL A 220 9.79 14.30 2.49
CA VAL A 220 10.58 13.13 2.03
C VAL A 220 10.19 12.69 0.62
N ILE A 221 8.97 13.03 0.20
CA ILE A 221 8.43 12.80 -1.14
C ILE A 221 7.67 14.04 -1.58
N ARG A 222 7.61 14.26 -2.89
CA ARG A 222 6.77 15.29 -3.50
C ARG A 222 5.85 14.66 -4.54
N LEU A 223 4.55 14.94 -4.42
CA LEU A 223 3.52 14.52 -5.35
C LEU A 223 3.27 15.61 -6.39
N ALA A 224 3.33 15.25 -7.67
CA ALA A 224 2.92 16.11 -8.77
C ALA A 224 1.39 16.26 -8.83
N ALA A 225 0.91 17.10 -9.75
CA ALA A 225 -0.53 17.24 -10.00
C ALA A 225 -1.17 15.89 -10.38
N PRO A 226 -2.40 15.60 -9.90
CA PRO A 226 -3.05 14.32 -10.15
C PRO A 226 -3.49 14.15 -11.61
N GLN A 227 -3.32 12.94 -12.11
CA GLN A 227 -3.90 12.48 -13.38
C GLN A 227 -5.04 11.49 -13.08
N PRO A 228 -6.25 11.65 -13.65
CA PRO A 228 -7.35 10.72 -13.39
C PRO A 228 -7.08 9.33 -13.97
N VAL A 229 -7.50 8.29 -13.25
CA VAL A 229 -7.52 6.89 -13.73
C VAL A 229 -8.77 6.66 -14.57
N HIS A 230 -8.60 6.11 -15.77
CA HIS A 230 -9.73 5.69 -16.62
C HIS A 230 -10.12 4.25 -16.28
N ARG A 231 -11.33 4.03 -15.77
CA ARG A 231 -11.70 2.74 -15.19
C ARG A 231 -12.39 1.74 -16.12
N ASN A 232 -12.79 2.12 -17.34
CA ASN A 232 -13.49 1.21 -18.28
C ASN A 232 -14.57 0.33 -17.61
N GLU A 233 -15.50 0.94 -16.87
CA GLU A 233 -16.58 0.26 -16.14
C GLU A 233 -16.15 -0.65 -14.96
N ILE A 234 -14.85 -0.72 -14.65
CA ILE A 234 -14.35 -1.41 -13.46
C ILE A 234 -14.68 -0.59 -12.22
N SER A 235 -15.26 -1.25 -11.22
CA SER A 235 -15.46 -0.70 -9.89
C SER A 235 -14.60 -1.46 -8.90
N VAL A 236 -13.60 -0.78 -8.33
CA VAL A 236 -12.79 -1.32 -7.23
C VAL A 236 -13.60 -1.23 -5.95
N THR A 237 -13.66 -2.30 -5.16
CA THR A 237 -14.40 -2.35 -3.90
C THR A 237 -13.51 -2.10 -2.68
N SER A 238 -14.14 -1.87 -1.53
CA SER A 238 -13.44 -1.74 -0.24
C SER A 238 -12.74 -3.02 0.21
N LYS A 239 -13.02 -4.17 -0.41
CA LYS A 239 -12.34 -5.43 -0.13
C LYS A 239 -11.01 -5.54 -0.87
N ALA A 240 -10.79 -4.73 -1.91
CA ALA A 240 -9.60 -4.79 -2.72
C ALA A 240 -8.30 -4.62 -1.93
N PHE A 241 -7.24 -5.26 -2.40
CA PHE A 241 -5.87 -5.05 -1.98
C PHE A 241 -4.96 -5.11 -3.21
N ALA A 242 -3.74 -4.61 -3.10
CA ALA A 242 -2.86 -4.49 -4.25
C ALA A 242 -1.47 -5.03 -3.98
N VAL A 243 -0.77 -5.33 -5.06
CA VAL A 243 0.65 -5.64 -5.08
C VAL A 243 1.30 -4.90 -6.24
N ASN A 244 2.54 -4.47 -6.03
CA ASN A 244 3.36 -3.83 -7.05
C ASN A 244 4.32 -4.85 -7.66
N LEU A 245 4.48 -4.79 -8.99
CA LEU A 245 5.46 -5.55 -9.73
C LEU A 245 6.21 -4.61 -10.67
N GLY A 246 7.27 -4.01 -10.14
CA GLY A 246 8.02 -2.94 -10.79
C GLY A 246 7.13 -1.74 -11.09
N GLU A 247 6.97 -1.44 -12.37
CA GLU A 247 6.18 -0.30 -12.87
C GLU A 247 4.69 -0.60 -13.05
N ALA A 248 4.27 -1.86 -12.87
CA ALA A 248 2.86 -2.24 -12.94
C ALA A 248 2.30 -2.51 -11.54
N ALA A 249 1.05 -2.09 -11.34
CA ALA A 249 0.24 -2.44 -10.18
C ALA A 249 -0.78 -3.51 -10.56
N TYR A 250 -1.02 -4.43 -9.63
CA TYR A 250 -2.06 -5.45 -9.71
C TYR A 250 -3.01 -5.31 -8.52
N ILE A 251 -4.31 -5.26 -8.80
CA ILE A 251 -5.37 -5.08 -7.81
C ILE A 251 -6.18 -6.36 -7.75
N PHE A 252 -6.19 -6.99 -6.59
CA PHE A 252 -7.05 -8.11 -6.26
C PHE A 252 -8.33 -7.59 -5.64
N ASP A 253 -9.47 -8.03 -6.14
CA ASP A 253 -10.78 -7.60 -5.65
C ASP A 253 -11.76 -8.77 -5.57
N GLN A 254 -12.86 -8.59 -4.85
CA GLN A 254 -13.94 -9.55 -4.82
C GLN A 254 -14.99 -9.19 -5.88
N SER A 255 -15.24 -10.10 -6.80
CA SER A 255 -16.32 -9.95 -7.77
C SER A 255 -17.69 -10.16 -7.11
N LEU A 256 -18.78 -9.81 -7.80
CA LEU A 256 -20.15 -9.97 -7.29
C LEU A 256 -20.52 -11.42 -6.96
N ASN A 257 -19.87 -12.41 -7.57
CA ASN A 257 -20.11 -13.83 -7.30
C ASN A 257 -19.20 -14.40 -6.19
N GLY A 258 -18.37 -13.55 -5.56
CA GLY A 258 -17.42 -13.94 -4.52
C GLY A 258 -16.06 -14.43 -5.03
N SER A 259 -15.88 -14.59 -6.34
CA SER A 259 -14.58 -14.97 -6.94
C SER A 259 -13.56 -13.84 -6.83
N LEU A 260 -12.28 -14.21 -6.93
CA LEU A 260 -11.21 -13.23 -7.12
C LEU A 260 -11.36 -12.58 -8.51
N ALA A 261 -11.30 -11.26 -8.56
CA ALA A 261 -11.08 -10.46 -9.75
C ALA A 261 -9.66 -9.89 -9.70
N LEU A 262 -9.04 -9.73 -10.87
CA LEU A 262 -7.70 -9.16 -11.01
C LEU A 262 -7.74 -8.01 -12.01
N TYR A 263 -7.23 -6.86 -11.59
CA TYR A 263 -7.04 -5.69 -12.43
C TYR A 263 -5.57 -5.31 -12.50
N THR A 264 -5.17 -4.61 -13.55
CA THR A 264 -3.81 -4.08 -13.71
C THR A 264 -3.83 -2.64 -14.20
N ILE A 265 -2.83 -1.88 -13.78
CA ILE A 265 -2.55 -0.53 -14.27
C ILE A 265 -1.04 -0.33 -14.31
N ASN A 266 -0.52 0.16 -15.44
CA ASN A 266 0.86 0.60 -15.57
C ASN A 266 0.86 2.10 -15.90
N PRO A 267 1.02 2.98 -14.89
CA PRO A 267 0.89 4.42 -15.07
C PRO A 267 1.96 5.03 -16.00
N ASN A 268 3.07 4.32 -16.28
CA ASN A 268 4.07 4.78 -17.25
C ASN A 268 3.66 4.50 -18.70
N VAL A 269 2.74 3.56 -18.91
CA VAL A 269 2.23 3.18 -20.24
C VAL A 269 0.84 3.76 -20.50
N SER A 270 -0.07 3.66 -19.53
CA SER A 270 -1.45 4.10 -19.67
C SER A 270 -2.10 4.37 -18.30
N PRO A 271 -2.92 5.43 -18.17
CA PRO A 271 -3.72 5.67 -16.97
C PRO A 271 -4.99 4.81 -16.90
N VAL A 272 -5.14 3.81 -17.78
CA VAL A 272 -6.33 2.96 -17.88
C VAL A 272 -6.18 1.75 -16.96
N LEU A 273 -7.17 1.54 -16.10
CA LEU A 273 -7.32 0.31 -15.33
C LEU A 273 -7.91 -0.78 -16.24
N GLN A 274 -7.27 -1.94 -16.30
CA GLN A 274 -7.64 -3.03 -17.19
C GLN A 274 -7.97 -4.29 -16.41
N ASN A 275 -8.96 -5.05 -16.88
CA ASN A 275 -9.21 -6.40 -16.38
C ASN A 275 -8.15 -7.37 -16.90
N VAL A 276 -7.63 -8.21 -16.01
CA VAL A 276 -6.68 -9.26 -16.36
C VAL A 276 -7.45 -10.57 -16.53
N PRO A 277 -7.56 -11.12 -17.75
CA PRO A 277 -8.18 -12.43 -17.92
C PRO A 277 -7.30 -13.47 -17.22
N MET A 278 -7.92 -14.35 -16.43
CA MET A 278 -7.21 -15.37 -15.65
C MET A 278 -7.59 -16.77 -16.13
N ALA A 279 -6.59 -17.60 -16.39
CA ALA A 279 -6.73 -19.01 -16.69
C ALA A 279 -6.40 -19.90 -15.46
N GLY A 280 -6.78 -21.17 -15.52
CA GLY A 280 -6.52 -22.13 -14.45
C GLY A 280 -7.57 -22.11 -13.33
N THR A 281 -7.21 -22.67 -12.17
CA THR A 281 -8.09 -22.69 -10.99
C THR A 281 -7.94 -21.39 -10.22
N ILE A 282 -8.84 -20.44 -10.45
CA ILE A 282 -8.85 -19.15 -9.77
C ILE A 282 -9.21 -19.37 -8.29
N PRO A 283 -8.38 -18.93 -7.33
CA PRO A 283 -8.70 -19.08 -5.91
C PRO A 283 -9.91 -18.22 -5.53
N SER A 284 -10.75 -18.72 -4.62
CA SER A 284 -11.85 -17.93 -4.03
C SER A 284 -11.30 -16.75 -3.25
N PHE A 285 -11.97 -15.59 -3.30
CA PHE A 285 -11.59 -14.45 -2.46
C PHE A 285 -11.79 -14.80 -0.98
N ALA A 286 -10.80 -14.52 -0.14
CA ALA A 286 -10.85 -14.78 1.29
C ALA A 286 -10.56 -13.50 2.07
N GLN A 287 -11.04 -13.44 3.31
CA GLN A 287 -10.88 -12.26 4.17
C GLN A 287 -9.41 -12.00 4.51
N PHE A 288 -8.66 -13.06 4.82
CA PHE A 288 -7.23 -12.98 5.14
C PHE A 288 -6.42 -13.39 3.92
N MET A 289 -6.20 -12.41 3.04
CA MET A 289 -5.37 -12.54 1.85
C MET A 289 -4.24 -11.52 1.86
N THR A 290 -3.07 -11.92 1.39
CA THR A 290 -1.96 -11.03 1.10
C THR A 290 -1.21 -11.56 -0.12
N ALA A 291 -0.65 -10.66 -0.92
CA ALA A 291 0.12 -11.02 -2.09
C ALA A 291 1.50 -10.37 -2.07
N ALA A 292 2.44 -11.02 -2.73
CA ALA A 292 3.78 -10.51 -2.97
C ALA A 292 4.18 -10.87 -4.40
N ALA A 293 4.83 -9.95 -5.09
CA ALA A 293 5.28 -10.18 -6.45
C ALA A 293 6.80 -10.38 -6.48
N SER A 294 7.23 -11.36 -7.26
CA SER A 294 8.64 -11.65 -7.53
C SER A 294 8.78 -11.98 -9.01
N ASN A 295 9.64 -11.25 -9.73
CA ASN A 295 9.86 -11.43 -11.17
C ASN A 295 8.57 -11.32 -11.99
N SER A 296 8.11 -12.38 -12.64
CA SER A 296 6.87 -12.44 -13.43
C SER A 296 5.74 -13.16 -12.70
N GLN A 297 5.88 -13.35 -11.38
CA GLN A 297 4.97 -14.16 -10.59
C GLN A 297 4.43 -13.37 -9.40
N ILE A 298 3.17 -13.62 -9.06
CA ILE A 298 2.53 -13.09 -7.86
C ILE A 298 2.11 -14.28 -7.00
N ALA A 299 2.74 -14.41 -5.83
CA ALA A 299 2.30 -15.36 -4.82
C ALA A 299 1.15 -14.75 -4.02
N LEU A 300 0.06 -15.49 -3.90
CA LEU A 300 -1.12 -15.15 -3.12
C LEU A 300 -1.24 -16.12 -1.96
N TYR A 301 -1.02 -15.63 -0.75
CA TYR A 301 -1.33 -16.34 0.48
C TYR A 301 -2.79 -16.07 0.87
N SER A 302 -3.51 -17.11 1.28
CA SER A 302 -4.88 -16.96 1.77
C SER A 302 -5.23 -17.98 2.84
N VAL A 303 -6.13 -17.59 3.75
CA VAL A 303 -6.71 -18.50 4.77
C VAL A 303 -8.20 -18.66 4.48
N GLU A 304 -8.63 -19.91 4.26
CA GLU A 304 -10.03 -20.27 4.04
C GLU A 304 -10.39 -21.43 4.97
N ASN A 305 -11.45 -21.28 5.78
CA ASN A 305 -11.92 -22.31 6.71
C ASN A 305 -10.81 -22.88 7.63
N GLY A 306 -9.92 -22.02 8.12
CA GLY A 306 -8.80 -22.43 8.97
C GLY A 306 -7.62 -23.09 8.26
N SER A 307 -7.71 -23.30 6.94
CA SER A 307 -6.61 -23.81 6.13
C SER A 307 -5.93 -22.68 5.37
N SER A 308 -4.61 -22.59 5.49
CA SER A 308 -3.79 -21.70 4.68
C SER A 308 -3.43 -22.35 3.34
N ARG A 309 -3.42 -21.56 2.26
CA ARG A 309 -2.94 -21.97 0.93
C ARG A 309 -2.09 -20.87 0.31
N ILE A 310 -1.20 -21.26 -0.60
CA ILE A 310 -0.48 -20.33 -1.49
C ILE A 310 -0.76 -20.73 -2.93
N SER A 311 -1.15 -19.75 -3.74
CA SER A 311 -1.30 -19.91 -5.18
C SER A 311 -0.38 -18.93 -5.90
N ILE A 312 0.12 -19.30 -7.08
CA ILE A 312 0.97 -18.43 -7.90
C ILE A 312 0.20 -18.03 -9.15
N PHE A 313 0.08 -16.74 -9.38
CA PHE A 313 -0.34 -16.18 -10.66
C PHE A 313 0.89 -15.84 -11.49
N ASP A 314 1.04 -16.49 -12.64
CA ASP A 314 2.08 -16.16 -13.60
C ASP A 314 1.55 -15.07 -14.55
N VAL A 315 2.20 -13.90 -14.54
CA VAL A 315 1.75 -12.69 -15.25
C VAL A 315 1.84 -12.87 -16.77
N ALA A 316 2.82 -13.63 -17.27
CA ALA A 316 3.05 -13.80 -18.69
C ALA A 316 2.00 -14.73 -19.33
N SER A 317 1.78 -15.89 -18.72
CA SER A 317 0.76 -16.87 -19.14
C SER A 317 -0.66 -16.51 -18.68
N ARG A 318 -0.78 -15.57 -17.72
CA ARG A 318 -2.03 -15.17 -17.07
C ARG A 318 -2.79 -16.34 -16.45
N ALA A 319 -2.05 -17.28 -15.86
CA ALA A 319 -2.61 -18.52 -15.32
C ALA A 319 -2.27 -18.68 -13.83
N TRP A 320 -3.22 -19.26 -13.09
CA TRP A 320 -3.03 -19.68 -11.70
C TRP A 320 -2.49 -21.10 -11.59
N THR A 321 -1.57 -21.31 -10.66
CA THR A 321 -1.04 -22.62 -10.24
C THR A 321 -1.06 -22.74 -8.71
N GLY A 322 -1.06 -23.97 -8.17
CA GLY A 322 -0.95 -24.21 -6.72
C GLY A 322 -2.26 -24.23 -5.93
N SER A 323 -3.36 -24.72 -6.50
CA SER A 323 -4.69 -24.65 -5.85
C SER A 323 -4.97 -25.76 -4.83
N THR A 324 -4.06 -26.72 -4.59
CA THR A 324 -4.34 -27.80 -3.64
C THR A 324 -4.19 -27.28 -2.21
N PRO A 325 -5.24 -27.40 -1.37
CA PRO A 325 -5.13 -27.11 0.06
C PRO A 325 -3.97 -27.92 0.64
N ILE A 326 -2.99 -27.24 1.23
CA ILE A 326 -1.95 -27.91 2.00
C ILE A 326 -2.63 -28.30 3.30
N THR A 327 -2.80 -29.59 3.56
CA THR A 327 -3.48 -30.10 4.75
C THR A 327 -2.79 -29.54 5.98
N SER A 328 -3.40 -28.50 6.56
CA SER A 328 -2.96 -27.93 7.82
C SER A 328 -3.31 -28.93 8.92
N GLY A 329 -2.33 -29.37 9.71
CA GLY A 329 -2.62 -30.24 10.85
C GLY A 329 -3.50 -29.48 11.84
N ASN A 330 -4.75 -29.93 12.03
CA ASN A 330 -5.76 -29.45 12.98
C ASN A 330 -5.40 -28.17 13.76
N ALA A 331 -5.34 -27.03 13.08
CA ALA A 331 -5.27 -25.73 13.73
C ALA A 331 -6.71 -25.29 14.02
N ASN A 332 -7.15 -25.47 15.27
CA ASN A 332 -8.40 -24.88 15.74
C ASN A 332 -8.23 -23.36 15.73
N LEU A 333 -8.62 -22.70 14.62
CA LEU A 333 -8.78 -21.26 14.63
C LEU A 333 -9.86 -20.87 15.65
N PRO A 334 -9.71 -19.74 16.37
CA PRO A 334 -10.85 -19.16 17.06
C PRO A 334 -11.96 -18.94 16.03
N PRO A 335 -13.23 -19.26 16.37
CA PRO A 335 -14.35 -19.08 15.46
C PRO A 335 -14.30 -17.65 14.93
N SER A 336 -14.28 -17.49 13.61
CA SER A 336 -14.30 -16.19 12.97
C SER A 336 -15.54 -15.47 13.47
N THR A 337 -15.39 -14.56 14.44
CA THR A 337 -16.40 -13.57 14.78
C THR A 337 -16.43 -12.59 13.62
N ASN A 338 -16.97 -13.06 12.49
CA ASN A 338 -17.47 -12.22 11.44
C ASN A 338 -18.54 -11.36 12.10
N GLY A 339 -18.17 -10.14 12.49
CA GLY A 339 -19.11 -9.03 12.62
C GLY A 339 -19.64 -8.67 11.23
N GLU A 340 -20.20 -9.65 10.51
CA GLU A 340 -21.15 -9.39 9.45
C GLU A 340 -22.37 -8.83 10.15
N ALA A 341 -22.55 -7.51 9.99
CA ALA A 341 -23.83 -6.87 10.20
C ALA A 341 -24.84 -7.65 9.35
N SER A 342 -25.58 -8.53 10.02
CA SER A 342 -26.72 -9.21 9.42
C SER A 342 -27.66 -8.14 8.88
N SER A 343 -28.01 -8.29 7.60
CA SER A 343 -29.22 -7.71 7.03
C SER A 343 -30.37 -7.88 8.02
N PRO A 344 -31.23 -6.85 8.17
CA PRO A 344 -31.96 -6.59 9.40
C PRO A 344 -33.05 -7.64 9.63
N SER A 345 -32.81 -8.58 10.54
CA SER A 345 -33.86 -9.30 11.24
C SER A 345 -34.10 -8.59 12.56
N ASP A 346 -35.18 -7.82 12.65
CA ASP A 346 -35.77 -7.19 13.85
C ASP A 346 -34.86 -7.13 15.10
N SER A 347 -33.95 -6.16 15.08
CA SER A 347 -33.13 -5.83 16.25
C SER A 347 -34.03 -5.43 17.42
N PRO A 348 -33.82 -5.97 18.63
CA PRO A 348 -34.54 -5.55 19.83
C PRO A 348 -34.09 -4.15 20.25
N LEU A 349 -34.66 -3.11 19.61
CA LEU A 349 -34.46 -1.69 19.94
C LEU A 349 -34.67 -1.38 21.44
N GLY A 350 -35.47 -2.20 22.13
CA GLY A 350 -35.73 -2.05 23.57
C GLY A 350 -34.49 -2.15 24.45
N ALA A 351 -33.50 -3.00 24.11
CA ALA A 351 -32.32 -3.22 24.95
C ALA A 351 -31.34 -2.05 24.88
N ILE A 352 -31.15 -1.47 23.69
CA ILE A 352 -30.22 -0.36 23.47
C ILE A 352 -30.80 0.94 24.04
N ILE A 353 -32.10 1.19 23.85
CA ILE A 353 -32.75 2.39 24.41
C ILE A 353 -32.77 2.32 25.95
N GLY A 354 -32.95 1.13 26.53
CA GLY A 354 -32.91 0.94 27.98
C GLY A 354 -31.54 1.24 28.60
N GLY A 355 -30.44 0.86 27.93
CA GLY A 355 -29.09 1.11 28.39
C GLY A 355 -28.72 2.60 28.40
N VAL A 356 -29.10 3.34 27.36
CA VAL A 356 -28.77 4.77 27.24
C VAL A 356 -29.53 5.60 28.27
N ALA A 357 -30.83 5.31 28.49
CA ALA A 357 -31.61 6.01 29.50
C ALA A 357 -31.07 5.79 30.92
N ALA A 358 -30.67 4.56 31.26
CA ALA A 358 -30.06 4.25 32.55
C ALA A 358 -28.68 4.93 32.72
N GLY A 359 -27.84 4.91 31.67
CA GLY A 359 -26.52 5.56 31.70
C GLY A 359 -26.59 7.07 31.91
N VAL A 360 -27.54 7.75 31.26
CA VAL A 360 -27.73 9.21 31.41
C VAL A 360 -28.19 9.56 32.83
N VAL A 361 -29.06 8.75 33.44
CA VAL A 361 -29.51 8.97 34.84
C VAL A 361 -28.38 8.79 35.84
N VAL A 362 -27.51 7.78 35.65
CA VAL A 362 -26.35 7.57 36.51
C VAL A 362 -25.34 8.71 36.40
N LEU A 363 -25.02 9.17 35.18
CA LEU A 363 -24.13 10.31 34.97
C LEU A 363 -24.69 11.60 35.58
N ALA A 364 -26.00 11.85 35.45
CA ALA A 364 -26.65 13.01 36.07
C ALA A 364 -26.57 12.96 37.61
N LEU A 365 -26.76 11.77 38.21
CA LEU A 365 -26.63 11.59 39.66
C LEU A 365 -25.19 11.81 40.15
N VAL A 366 -24.18 11.29 39.43
CA VAL A 366 -22.77 11.51 39.78
C VAL A 366 -22.42 13.00 39.74
N ALA A 367 -22.82 13.70 38.68
CA ALA A 367 -22.60 15.15 38.56
C ALA A 367 -23.31 15.92 39.68
N PHE A 368 -24.55 15.55 40.02
CA PHE A 368 -25.31 16.18 41.11
C PHE A 368 -24.63 16.00 42.48
N PHE A 369 -24.13 14.79 42.79
CA PHE A 369 -23.41 14.55 44.04
C PHE A 369 -22.09 15.32 44.10
N PHE A 370 -21.36 15.43 42.98
CA PHE A 370 -20.11 16.21 42.92
C PHE A 370 -20.37 17.69 43.21
N VAL A 371 -21.36 18.29 42.54
CA VAL A 371 -21.72 19.70 42.75
C VAL A 371 -22.24 19.95 44.17
N ARG A 372 -23.06 19.05 44.72
CA ARG A 372 -23.61 19.18 46.08
C ARG A 372 -22.52 19.06 47.14
N HIS A 373 -21.55 18.16 46.96
CA HIS A 373 -20.43 18.01 47.89
C HIS A 373 -19.48 19.22 47.81
N HIS A 374 -19.22 19.72 46.60
CA HIS A 374 -18.40 20.91 46.39
C HIS A 374 -19.00 22.14 47.07
N ARG A 375 -20.30 22.43 46.87
CA ARG A 375 -20.95 23.60 47.48
C ARG A 375 -20.99 23.61 49.00
N ARG A 376 -20.88 22.44 49.66
CA ARG A 376 -20.81 22.37 51.13
C ARG A 376 -19.44 22.77 51.69
N ARG A 377 -18.37 22.74 50.88
CA ARG A 377 -17.01 23.11 51.30
C ARG A 377 -16.67 24.60 51.13
N TYR A 378 -17.51 25.38 50.44
CA TYR A 378 -17.28 26.82 50.24
C TYR A 378 -17.94 27.74 51.27
N LYS A 379 -18.48 27.19 52.36
CA LYS A 379 -18.99 28.01 53.48
C LYS A 379 -18.05 27.87 54.66
N LYS A 380 -16.96 28.65 54.63
CA LYS A 380 -16.10 29.12 55.74
C LYS A 380 -14.72 29.43 55.17
N ALA A 381 -14.58 30.62 54.60
CA ALA A 381 -13.31 31.31 54.55
C ALA A 381 -13.56 32.65 55.22
N ASP A 382 -13.08 32.75 56.46
CA ASP A 382 -13.12 33.94 57.28
C ASP A 382 -12.40 35.09 56.56
N VAL A 383 -12.98 36.28 56.70
CA VAL A 383 -12.38 37.56 56.37
C VAL A 383 -11.17 37.74 57.29
N VAL A 384 -9.96 37.52 56.75
CA VAL A 384 -8.72 37.94 57.42
C VAL A 384 -8.36 39.31 56.88
N GLU A 385 -8.57 40.30 57.73
CA GLU A 385 -8.08 41.67 57.62
C GLU A 385 -6.54 41.67 57.54
N ALA A 386 -6.00 41.96 56.37
CA ALA A 386 -4.57 42.03 56.12
C ALA A 386 -4.09 43.48 56.25
N ALA A 387 -3.22 43.69 57.24
CA ALA A 387 -2.47 44.92 57.46
C ALA A 387 -1.54 45.27 56.28
N PRO A 388 -1.21 46.57 56.07
CA PRO A 388 -0.41 47.01 54.95
C PRO A 388 1.07 46.64 55.13
N GLN A 389 1.62 45.88 54.19
CA GLN A 389 3.07 45.70 54.04
C GLN A 389 3.62 46.65 52.97
N THR A 390 4.57 47.46 53.41
CA THR A 390 5.39 48.38 52.61
C THR A 390 6.30 47.58 51.68
N ILE A 391 6.07 47.67 50.37
CA ILE A 391 6.97 47.12 49.35
C ILE A 391 7.94 48.23 48.93
N VAL A 392 9.22 48.02 49.24
CA VAL A 392 10.36 48.77 48.72
C VAL A 392 10.56 48.38 47.26
N TYR A 393 10.35 49.33 46.35
CA TYR A 393 10.61 49.17 44.92
C TYR A 393 12.12 49.24 44.66
N HIS A 394 12.69 48.17 44.11
CA HIS A 394 13.99 48.22 43.46
C HIS A 394 13.80 48.56 41.97
N ASP A 395 14.40 49.68 41.61
CA ASP A 395 14.40 50.32 40.30
C ASP A 395 15.22 49.50 39.29
N HIS A 396 14.57 48.97 38.27
CA HIS A 396 15.22 48.49 37.06
C HIS A 396 14.56 49.14 35.85
N GLU A 397 15.27 50.14 35.33
CA GLU A 397 14.99 50.86 34.10
C GLU A 397 14.84 49.89 32.92
N ILE A 398 13.67 49.93 32.28
CA ILE A 398 13.45 49.38 30.95
C ILE A 398 13.39 50.56 29.98
N PRO A 399 14.26 50.66 28.97
CA PRO A 399 14.23 51.75 28.01
C PRO A 399 12.99 51.63 27.11
N LYS A 400 12.16 52.68 27.11
CA LYS A 400 11.03 52.87 26.20
C LYS A 400 11.55 53.16 24.79
N LEU A 401 11.43 52.21 23.86
CA LEU A 401 11.46 52.50 22.43
C LEU A 401 10.07 52.93 21.98
N ALA A 402 9.87 54.23 21.81
CA ALA A 402 8.73 54.79 21.10
C ALA A 402 9.03 54.77 19.59
N GLY A 403 8.54 53.75 18.90
CA GLY A 403 8.57 53.65 17.43
C GLY A 403 7.16 53.75 16.87
N ASN A 404 6.81 54.91 16.32
CA ASN A 404 5.62 55.10 15.50
C ASN A 404 5.77 54.28 14.20
N TYR A 405 5.03 53.18 14.06
CA TYR A 405 4.84 52.54 12.76
C TYR A 405 3.54 53.04 12.13
N VAL A 406 3.69 53.91 11.14
CA VAL A 406 2.66 54.22 10.15
C VAL A 406 2.60 53.03 9.19
N VAL A 407 1.48 52.31 9.19
CA VAL A 407 1.19 51.29 8.18
C VAL A 407 0.77 52.02 6.90
N GLN A 408 1.71 52.19 5.96
CA GLN A 408 1.38 52.51 4.56
C GLN A 408 1.01 51.21 3.86
N GLN A 409 -0.25 51.12 3.46
CA GLN A 409 -0.80 50.09 2.58
C GLN A 409 -0.26 50.31 1.16
N PRO A 410 0.49 49.38 0.55
CA PRO A 410 0.89 49.52 -0.85
C PRO A 410 -0.31 49.27 -1.76
N GLU A 411 -0.51 50.17 -2.72
CA GLU A 411 -1.42 49.98 -3.86
C GLU A 411 -1.08 48.68 -4.61
N PRO A 412 -2.09 47.96 -5.15
CA PRO A 412 -1.86 46.84 -6.02
C PRO A 412 -1.42 47.33 -7.40
N HIS A 413 -0.12 47.32 -7.67
CA HIS A 413 0.38 47.41 -9.04
C HIS A 413 0.08 46.10 -9.78
N GLN A 414 -0.85 46.19 -10.73
CA GLN A 414 -1.06 45.15 -11.75
C GLN A 414 0.18 45.07 -12.64
N VAL A 415 0.99 44.03 -12.45
CA VAL A 415 2.04 43.68 -13.40
C VAL A 415 1.40 42.83 -14.51
N ALA A 416 1.16 43.45 -15.67
CA ALA A 416 0.83 42.74 -16.88
C ALA A 416 2.07 41.97 -17.36
N TYR A 417 2.06 40.65 -17.20
CA TYR A 417 3.05 39.78 -17.82
C TYR A 417 2.72 39.65 -19.32
N ALA A 418 3.47 40.37 -20.15
CA ALA A 418 3.56 40.05 -21.57
C ALA A 418 4.53 38.87 -21.74
N PHE A 419 4.00 37.70 -22.08
CA PHE A 419 4.79 36.57 -22.54
C PHE A 419 5.33 36.87 -23.95
N PRO A 420 6.65 36.78 -24.19
CA PRO A 420 7.15 36.66 -25.55
C PRO A 420 6.66 35.32 -26.11
N GLN A 421 5.93 35.35 -27.23
CA GLN A 421 5.73 34.16 -28.04
C GLN A 421 7.03 33.88 -28.79
N ASP A 422 7.86 32.99 -28.25
CA ASP A 422 8.92 32.37 -29.03
C ASP A 422 8.28 31.37 -30.00
N VAL A 423 8.27 31.77 -31.27
CA VAL A 423 7.95 30.90 -32.40
C VAL A 423 9.06 29.87 -32.51
N TYR A 424 8.81 28.66 -32.01
CA TYR A 424 9.65 27.50 -32.31
C TYR A 424 9.49 27.13 -33.78
N THR A 425 10.40 27.60 -34.63
CA THR A 425 10.65 26.99 -35.94
C THR A 425 11.33 25.64 -35.72
N MET A 426 10.59 24.55 -35.97
CA MET A 426 11.16 23.21 -36.08
C MET A 426 12.25 23.22 -37.16
N SER A 427 13.50 23.04 -36.73
CA SER A 427 14.58 22.68 -37.65
C SER A 427 14.37 21.23 -38.11
N PRO A 428 14.51 20.94 -39.42
CA PRO A 428 14.37 19.58 -39.93
C PRO A 428 15.46 18.66 -39.33
N PRO A 429 15.14 17.39 -39.08
CA PRO A 429 16.09 16.44 -38.52
C PRO A 429 17.30 16.26 -39.46
N PRO A 430 18.52 16.13 -38.91
CA PRO A 430 19.71 15.86 -39.70
C PRO A 430 19.58 14.50 -40.41
N PRO A 431 20.10 14.37 -41.65
CA PRO A 431 20.02 13.12 -42.40
C PRO A 431 20.76 12.02 -41.65
N GLN A 432 20.07 10.89 -41.44
CA GLN A 432 20.65 9.68 -40.90
C GLN A 432 21.77 9.20 -41.84
N SER A 433 22.99 9.14 -41.32
CA SER A 433 24.10 8.47 -41.98
C SER A 433 23.83 6.97 -42.02
N GLN A 434 23.71 6.45 -43.25
CA GLN A 434 23.72 5.01 -43.50
C GLN A 434 25.06 4.43 -43.04
N GLN A 435 25.04 3.63 -41.98
CA GLN A 435 26.18 2.79 -41.63
C GLN A 435 26.31 1.67 -42.66
N GLN A 436 27.35 1.76 -43.48
CA GLN A 436 27.78 0.67 -44.36
C GLN A 436 28.32 -0.48 -43.50
N TYR A 437 27.64 -1.62 -43.58
CA TYR A 437 28.13 -2.91 -43.08
C TYR A 437 29.37 -3.32 -43.88
N TYR A 438 30.56 -3.27 -43.26
CA TYR A 438 31.72 -4.02 -43.72
C TYR A 438 31.70 -5.40 -43.06
N SER A 439 31.52 -6.43 -43.88
CA SER A 439 31.67 -7.83 -43.47
C SER A 439 33.15 -8.22 -43.62
N THR A 440 33.89 -8.28 -42.51
CA THR A 440 35.25 -8.86 -42.51
C THR A 440 35.18 -10.32 -42.11
N LEU A 441 35.36 -11.19 -43.11
CA LEU A 441 35.64 -12.60 -42.97
C LEU A 441 37.03 -12.74 -42.31
N ILE A 442 37.08 -13.20 -41.06
CA ILE A 442 38.34 -13.49 -40.35
C ILE A 442 38.53 -15.01 -40.31
N ASP A 443 39.63 -15.43 -40.93
CA ASP A 443 40.18 -16.78 -40.98
C ASP A 443 40.76 -17.19 -39.60
N PRO A 444 40.31 -18.31 -38.99
CA PRO A 444 40.75 -18.69 -37.65
C PRO A 444 41.98 -19.60 -37.75
N ASN A 445 43.15 -19.05 -38.07
CA ASN A 445 44.44 -19.70 -37.79
C ASN A 445 45.60 -18.69 -37.93
N THR A 446 45.83 -17.87 -36.90
CA THR A 446 47.15 -17.28 -36.71
C THR A 446 47.35 -16.88 -35.25
N ALA A 447 48.18 -17.67 -34.57
CA ALA A 447 48.75 -17.30 -33.29
C ALA A 447 49.79 -16.19 -33.50
N TYR A 448 49.66 -15.09 -32.78
CA TYR A 448 50.77 -14.16 -32.57
C TYR A 448 50.84 -13.73 -31.10
N THR A 449 51.99 -14.06 -30.54
CA THR A 449 52.63 -13.47 -29.36
C THR A 449 52.74 -11.95 -29.53
N ALA A 450 52.33 -11.20 -28.49
CA ALA A 450 52.55 -9.76 -28.44
C ALA A 450 53.35 -9.40 -27.18
N SER A 451 54.55 -8.88 -27.45
CA SER A 451 55.53 -8.33 -26.54
C SER A 451 55.09 -6.99 -25.94
N LEU A 452 55.57 -6.77 -24.71
CA LEU A 452 55.61 -5.49 -23.98
C LEU A 452 56.15 -4.33 -24.81
N GLN A 453 55.48 -3.18 -24.73
CA GLN A 453 56.12 -1.87 -24.76
C GLN A 453 55.28 -0.85 -23.99
N ALA A 454 55.88 -0.27 -22.97
CA ALA A 454 55.35 0.81 -22.14
C ALA A 454 55.41 2.16 -22.85
N PRO A 455 54.63 3.14 -22.37
CA PRO A 455 55.20 4.47 -22.19
C PRO A 455 54.98 5.02 -20.77
N THR A 456 55.89 5.90 -20.43
CA THR A 456 56.20 6.47 -19.13
C THR A 456 55.25 7.59 -18.66
N ASN A 457 55.19 7.71 -17.34
CA ASN A 457 55.13 8.95 -16.55
C ASN A 457 53.77 9.61 -16.25
N THR A 458 53.25 9.45 -15.02
CA THR A 458 53.37 10.43 -13.92
C THR A 458 52.61 9.95 -12.67
N ASN A 459 53.22 10.20 -11.52
CA ASN A 459 52.88 9.78 -10.15
C ASN A 459 51.58 10.46 -9.64
N PRO A 460 50.76 9.84 -8.77
CA PRO A 460 51.04 9.94 -7.33
C PRO A 460 50.72 8.69 -6.45
N ALA A 461 51.48 8.63 -5.35
CA ALA A 461 51.35 7.89 -4.09
C ALA A 461 50.27 6.78 -3.96
N ILE A 462 50.74 5.53 -3.94
CA ILE A 462 50.00 4.34 -3.50
C ILE A 462 50.36 4.05 -2.03
N TYR A 463 49.36 4.00 -1.16
CA TYR A 463 49.46 3.31 0.12
C TYR A 463 49.39 1.79 -0.12
N GLN A 464 50.47 1.07 0.18
CA GLN A 464 50.46 -0.39 0.22
C GLN A 464 49.74 -0.85 1.49
N VAL A 465 48.56 -1.46 1.34
CA VAL A 465 47.96 -2.30 2.38
C VAL A 465 48.38 -3.74 2.10
N GLN A 466 49.06 -4.32 3.07
CA GLN A 466 49.55 -5.68 3.09
C GLN A 466 48.38 -6.63 3.37
N PRO A 467 48.05 -7.62 2.51
CA PRO A 467 46.98 -8.55 2.83
C PRO A 467 47.49 -9.57 3.87
N VAL A 468 46.85 -9.54 5.04
CA VAL A 468 46.96 -10.60 6.04
C VAL A 468 46.29 -11.85 5.46
N VAL A 469 47.11 -12.86 5.21
CA VAL A 469 46.70 -14.22 4.84
C VAL A 469 46.07 -14.89 6.06
N GLY A 470 44.86 -15.43 5.89
CA GLY A 470 44.37 -16.49 6.77
C GLY A 470 42.88 -16.40 7.09
N MET A 471 42.02 -16.82 6.16
CA MET A 471 40.76 -17.48 6.53
C MET A 471 40.44 -18.61 5.53
N SER A 472 40.06 -19.73 6.13
CA SER A 472 39.70 -21.03 5.57
C SER A 472 38.76 -20.94 4.36
N ALA A 473 39.13 -21.59 3.26
CA ALA A 473 38.27 -21.81 2.10
C ALA A 473 37.22 -22.88 2.40
N ASP A 474 35.96 -22.54 2.13
CA ASP A 474 34.80 -23.43 2.16
C ASP A 474 34.80 -24.31 0.87
N PRO A 475 34.80 -25.66 0.94
CA PRO A 475 35.07 -26.51 -0.23
C PRO A 475 33.90 -26.70 -1.22
N TYR A 476 32.83 -25.89 -1.18
CA TYR A 476 31.61 -26.12 -1.97
C TYR A 476 31.29 -25.12 -3.08
N LEU A 477 32.15 -24.16 -3.40
CA LEU A 477 31.91 -23.23 -4.51
C LEU A 477 32.75 -23.62 -5.74
N GLN A 478 32.13 -24.36 -6.66
CA GLN A 478 32.66 -24.47 -8.02
C GLN A 478 32.34 -23.21 -8.82
N PRO A 479 33.30 -22.65 -9.59
CA PRO A 479 33.04 -21.53 -10.47
C PRO A 479 32.17 -21.97 -11.66
N TYR A 480 31.02 -21.34 -11.84
CA TYR A 480 30.22 -21.47 -13.04
C TYR A 480 30.82 -20.63 -14.17
N THR A 481 31.27 -21.30 -15.24
CA THR A 481 31.62 -20.67 -16.51
C THR A 481 30.35 -20.46 -17.32
N TYR A 482 29.95 -19.20 -17.53
CA TYR A 482 28.81 -18.88 -18.40
C TYR A 482 29.22 -19.04 -19.87
N ALA A 483 28.52 -19.89 -20.61
CA ALA A 483 28.59 -19.88 -22.07
C ALA A 483 27.75 -18.71 -22.61
N LEU A 484 28.30 -17.98 -23.59
CA LEU A 484 27.60 -16.90 -24.29
C LEU A 484 26.34 -17.43 -24.99
N PRO A 485 25.22 -16.68 -24.99
CA PRO A 485 23.99 -17.09 -25.65
C PRO A 485 24.20 -17.14 -27.17
N THR A 486 23.94 -18.31 -27.75
CA THR A 486 23.91 -18.51 -29.21
C THR A 486 22.66 -17.82 -29.77
N VAL A 487 22.86 -16.79 -30.59
CA VAL A 487 21.77 -16.13 -31.32
C VAL A 487 21.29 -17.08 -32.42
N VAL A 488 20.08 -17.61 -32.27
CA VAL A 488 19.39 -18.36 -33.32
C VAL A 488 18.70 -17.34 -34.24
N PRO A 489 18.99 -17.32 -35.56
CA PRO A 489 18.32 -16.43 -36.49
C PRO A 489 16.83 -16.78 -36.63
N PRO A 490 15.94 -15.78 -36.79
CA PRO A 490 14.50 -16.00 -36.84
C PRO A 490 14.10 -16.83 -38.06
N HIS A 491 13.30 -17.87 -37.82
CA HIS A 491 12.60 -18.60 -38.87
C HIS A 491 11.51 -17.70 -39.50
N PRO A 492 11.44 -17.62 -40.85
CA PRO A 492 10.35 -16.92 -41.51
C PRO A 492 9.04 -17.67 -41.31
N SER A 493 8.04 -16.98 -40.76
CA SER A 493 6.67 -17.50 -40.61
C SER A 493 6.00 -17.69 -41.98
N PRO A 494 5.21 -18.75 -42.20
CA PRO A 494 4.46 -18.90 -43.43
C PRO A 494 3.30 -17.90 -43.49
N ILE A 495 3.15 -17.29 -44.66
CA ILE A 495 2.07 -16.40 -45.04
C ILE A 495 0.74 -17.18 -45.03
N PHE A 496 -0.19 -16.79 -44.18
CA PHE A 496 -1.58 -17.28 -44.22
C PHE A 496 -2.36 -16.52 -45.30
N GLN A 497 -2.77 -17.23 -46.35
CA GLN A 497 -3.78 -16.75 -47.31
C GLN A 497 -5.18 -16.87 -46.68
N ALA A 498 -5.96 -15.80 -46.76
CA ALA A 498 -7.37 -15.80 -46.38
C ALA A 498 -8.18 -16.64 -47.38
N GLN A 499 -8.80 -17.73 -46.91
CA GLN A 499 -9.84 -18.43 -47.66
C GLN A 499 -11.20 -17.77 -47.41
N VAL A 500 -11.80 -17.34 -48.51
CA VAL A 500 -13.17 -16.83 -48.62
C VAL A 500 -14.14 -17.98 -48.33
N ALA A 501 -14.97 -17.83 -47.30
CA ALA A 501 -16.06 -18.76 -47.01
C ALA A 501 -17.21 -18.54 -48.00
N GLN A 502 -17.57 -19.59 -48.74
CA GLN A 502 -18.77 -19.67 -49.56
C GLN A 502 -20.01 -19.75 -48.67
N ALA A 503 -21.00 -18.90 -48.97
CA ALA A 503 -22.33 -18.94 -48.37
C ALA A 503 -23.11 -20.13 -48.95
N HIS A 504 -23.63 -20.98 -48.08
CA HIS A 504 -24.64 -21.98 -48.42
C HIS A 504 -26.03 -21.42 -48.14
N ASP A 505 -26.85 -21.36 -49.19
CA ASP A 505 -28.30 -21.18 -49.14
C ASP A 505 -28.95 -22.29 -48.30
N VAL A 506 -29.72 -21.91 -47.28
CA VAL A 506 -30.74 -22.78 -46.70
C VAL A 506 -32.06 -21.99 -46.60
N THR A 507 -32.96 -22.38 -47.49
CA THR A 507 -34.37 -22.01 -47.57
C THR A 507 -35.13 -22.59 -46.38
N VAL A 508 -35.77 -21.76 -45.54
CA VAL A 508 -36.85 -22.20 -44.63
C VAL A 508 -37.99 -21.18 -44.60
N MET A 509 -39.20 -21.71 -44.54
CA MET A 509 -40.48 -21.11 -44.88
C MET A 509 -41.00 -20.04 -43.91
N SER A 510 -41.64 -19.04 -44.53
CA SER A 510 -42.89 -18.34 -44.17
C SER A 510 -43.62 -18.72 -42.86
N GLY A 511 -43.90 -17.69 -42.04
CA GLY A 511 -44.88 -17.72 -40.96
C GLY A 511 -45.04 -16.36 -40.25
N SER A 512 -46.11 -15.64 -40.60
CA SER A 512 -46.79 -14.45 -40.02
C SER A 512 -46.65 -14.19 -38.51
N ALA A 513 -47.00 -13.04 -37.88
CA ALA A 513 -47.26 -11.62 -38.17
C ALA A 513 -47.64 -10.96 -36.81
N LEU A 514 -47.47 -9.62 -36.69
CA LEU A 514 -48.04 -8.69 -35.68
C LEU A 514 -47.49 -8.82 -34.23
N THR A 515 -47.12 -7.75 -33.49
CA THR A 515 -47.75 -6.42 -33.35
C THR A 515 -46.70 -5.37 -32.91
N LEU A 516 -46.81 -4.17 -33.49
CA LEU A 516 -46.09 -2.94 -33.13
C LEU A 516 -46.80 -2.25 -31.94
N HIS A 517 -46.06 -1.71 -30.98
CA HIS A 517 -46.53 -0.58 -30.19
C HIS A 517 -45.45 0.50 -30.07
N ASP A 518 -45.70 1.58 -30.79
CA ASP A 518 -45.14 2.92 -30.65
C ASP A 518 -45.56 3.55 -29.31
N THR A 519 -44.65 4.27 -28.65
CA THR A 519 -44.94 5.64 -28.19
C THR A 519 -43.66 6.41 -27.85
N ALA A 520 -43.49 7.52 -28.56
CA ALA A 520 -42.44 8.52 -28.38
C ALA A 520 -42.81 9.56 -27.28
N PRO A 521 -41.90 10.49 -26.90
CA PRO A 521 -41.77 11.03 -25.55
C PRO A 521 -42.47 12.38 -25.33
N LYS A 522 -42.62 12.79 -24.06
CA LYS A 522 -43.03 14.14 -23.68
C LYS A 522 -42.03 14.81 -22.73
N VAL A 523 -41.54 15.96 -23.17
CA VAL A 523 -40.64 16.89 -22.48
C VAL A 523 -41.44 17.84 -21.57
N ARG A 524 -40.76 18.36 -20.53
CA ARG A 524 -40.89 19.69 -19.88
C ARG A 524 -41.52 19.72 -18.49
N GLY A 525 -40.79 20.30 -17.53
CA GLY A 525 -41.39 20.98 -16.36
C GLY A 525 -40.59 20.90 -15.07
N SER A 526 -39.80 21.94 -14.80
CA SER A 526 -39.25 22.30 -13.49
C SER A 526 -40.35 22.66 -12.48
N SER A 527 -40.15 22.38 -11.18
CA SER A 527 -40.63 23.18 -10.02
C SER A 527 -39.96 22.61 -8.76
N GLN A 528 -39.04 23.35 -8.14
CA GLN A 528 -39.25 24.11 -6.89
C GLN A 528 -39.64 23.27 -5.67
N VAL A 529 -38.67 23.23 -4.75
CA VAL A 529 -38.73 22.76 -3.38
C VAL A 529 -39.75 23.60 -2.60
N THR A 530 -40.74 22.95 -1.98
CA THR A 530 -41.55 23.54 -0.90
C THR A 530 -41.47 22.61 0.30
N LEU A 531 -40.87 23.11 1.39
CA LEU A 531 -40.94 22.54 2.72
C LEU A 531 -42.38 22.64 3.25
N VAL A 532 -42.98 21.52 3.60
CA VAL A 532 -44.19 21.48 4.42
C VAL A 532 -43.92 20.58 5.62
N SER A 533 -43.88 21.22 6.79
CA SER A 533 -43.97 20.60 8.11
C SER A 533 -45.34 19.97 8.28
N MET A 534 -45.39 18.70 8.68
CA MET A 534 -46.60 18.07 9.22
C MET A 534 -46.30 17.44 10.57
N THR A 535 -46.76 18.15 11.60
CA THR A 535 -47.13 17.61 12.91
C THR A 535 -48.42 16.81 12.75
N GLY A 536 -48.42 15.54 13.16
CA GLY A 536 -49.61 14.70 13.06
C GLY A 536 -49.44 13.36 13.77
N SER A 537 -49.76 13.33 15.05
CA SER A 537 -49.93 12.11 15.85
C SER A 537 -51.19 11.35 15.41
N PRO A 538 -51.16 10.00 15.40
CA PRO A 538 -52.34 9.29 15.84
C PRO A 538 -52.06 8.11 16.79
N LYS A 539 -52.69 8.21 17.96
CA LYS A 539 -53.39 7.20 18.76
C LYS A 539 -53.21 5.72 18.41
N SER A 540 -52.49 5.05 19.32
CA SER A 540 -52.90 3.86 20.11
C SER A 540 -54.13 3.07 19.62
N LEU A 541 -53.89 1.81 19.27
CA LEU A 541 -54.84 0.70 19.43
C LEU A 541 -54.06 -0.54 19.92
N LYS A 542 -54.33 -0.92 21.17
CA LYS A 542 -53.84 -2.12 21.85
C LYS A 542 -54.56 -3.36 21.28
N SER A 543 -53.82 -4.37 20.85
CA SER A 543 -54.31 -5.74 20.70
C SER A 543 -53.60 -6.65 21.70
N ALA A 544 -54.38 -7.30 22.57
CA ALA A 544 -53.93 -8.27 23.56
C ALA A 544 -53.56 -9.62 22.91
N PRO A 545 -52.56 -10.36 23.44
CA PRO A 545 -52.33 -11.73 23.03
C PRO A 545 -53.14 -12.72 23.89
N ARG A 546 -53.80 -13.65 23.20
CA ARG A 546 -54.44 -14.85 23.77
C ARG A 546 -53.37 -15.87 24.13
N ASN A 547 -53.39 -16.29 25.38
CA ASN A 547 -52.70 -17.48 25.88
C ASN A 547 -53.48 -18.74 25.45
N PRO A 548 -52.80 -19.87 25.19
CA PRO A 548 -53.38 -21.16 25.56
C PRO A 548 -52.42 -21.96 26.44
N GLN A 549 -52.92 -22.31 27.62
CA GLN A 549 -52.42 -23.38 28.45
C GLN A 549 -53.38 -24.56 28.32
N MET A 550 -52.85 -25.77 28.11
CA MET A 550 -53.04 -27.01 28.92
C MET A 550 -53.10 -28.30 28.09
N ASN A 551 -52.28 -29.26 28.55
CA ASN A 551 -52.45 -30.73 28.68
C ASN A 551 -52.73 -31.52 27.38
N GLU A 552 -52.04 -32.61 27.02
CA GLU A 552 -51.34 -33.68 27.74
C GLU A 552 -49.90 -33.90 27.25
#